data_AF-A0A7W6WSL4-F1
#
_entry.id   AF-A0A7W6WSL4-F1
#
_cell.length_a   1.000
_cell.length_b   1.000
_cell.length_c   1.000
_cell.angle_alpha   90.00
_cell.angle_beta   90.00
_cell.angle_gamma   90.00
#
_symmetry.space_group_name_H-M   'P 1'
#
loop_
_entity.id
_entity.type
_entity.pdbx_description
1 polymer ?
#
loop_
_entity_poly.entity_id
_entity_poly.type
_entity_poly.pdbx_seq_one_letter_code
_entity_poly.pdbx_strand_id
1 'polypeptide(L)'
;MTMLGLLVAFGGGIFGAAIGALPAFAFVGILTMLGVGIQLAVAPAATDFFGIPFGVFGPHVGGFASGVAAAAYAASKGKLDTGRNIVTAGMGLNSPDVLLVGGAFGIVGYVVFWLLTMVPNFSPTLAWTDLPGMTVVISAFIARFIWGTCGLCGKAEPGRKFFEPTDATKWLVFQSGVGQLVMIGIGGGLLGGWLGLTYGTPGALLAFGIAASSLLFLTVGVLTPVTHHIMLPAAIVGASSGSIIWAAIAGLVCAFVGEFFARLFLCHGDTHIDPPACTIALMTLVFNGLTFLGFWTLIPLPV
;
A
#
# COMPACT_ATOMS: atom_id res chain seq x y z
N MET A 1 -15.98 -13.10 -9.07
CA MET A 1 -14.92 -14.13 -8.97
C MET A 1 -15.03 -15.08 -10.16
N THR A 2 -13.95 -15.35 -10.88
CA THR A 2 -13.92 -16.30 -12.01
C THR A 2 -12.77 -17.29 -11.86
N MET A 3 -12.87 -18.48 -12.49
CA MET A 3 -11.78 -19.47 -12.49
C MET A 3 -10.51 -18.92 -13.14
N LEU A 4 -10.65 -18.19 -14.26
CA LEU A 4 -9.53 -17.50 -14.89
C LEU A 4 -8.86 -16.52 -13.91
N GLY A 5 -9.65 -15.72 -13.19
CA GLY A 5 -9.12 -14.78 -12.20
C GLY A 5 -8.31 -15.46 -11.10
N LEU A 6 -8.79 -16.61 -10.59
CA LEU A 6 -8.08 -17.40 -9.57
C LEU A 6 -6.75 -17.94 -10.09
N LEU A 7 -6.73 -18.51 -11.30
CA LEU A 7 -5.51 -19.07 -11.91
C LEU A 7 -4.49 -17.97 -12.23
N VAL A 8 -4.93 -16.83 -12.75
CA VAL A 8 -4.02 -15.70 -13.03
C VAL A 8 -3.54 -15.07 -11.72
N ALA A 9 -4.39 -14.94 -10.70
CA ALA A 9 -3.96 -14.46 -9.38
C ALA A 9 -2.92 -15.41 -8.75
N PHE A 10 -3.07 -16.73 -8.91
CA PHE A 10 -2.07 -17.71 -8.50
C PHE A 10 -0.74 -17.53 -9.25
N GLY A 11 -0.77 -17.44 -10.57
CA GLY A 11 0.43 -17.21 -11.38
C GLY A 11 1.11 -15.87 -11.06
N GLY A 12 0.32 -14.80 -10.91
CA GLY A 12 0.78 -13.49 -10.49
C GLY A 12 1.39 -13.52 -9.09
N GLY A 13 0.81 -14.29 -8.16
CA GLY A 13 1.36 -14.51 -6.83
C GLY A 13 2.72 -15.20 -6.84
N ILE A 14 2.88 -16.24 -7.66
CA ILE A 14 4.18 -16.90 -7.89
C ILE A 14 5.20 -15.89 -8.42
N PHE A 15 4.85 -15.16 -9.48
CA PHE A 15 5.76 -14.21 -10.11
C PHE A 15 6.15 -13.08 -9.17
N GLY A 16 5.18 -12.51 -8.43
CA GLY A 16 5.41 -11.48 -7.43
C GLY A 16 6.34 -11.93 -6.30
N ALA A 17 6.13 -13.15 -5.77
CA ALA A 17 7.04 -13.73 -4.78
C ALA A 17 8.44 -14.01 -5.36
N ALA A 18 8.52 -14.40 -6.63
CA ALA A 18 9.79 -14.67 -7.30
C ALA A 18 10.68 -13.43 -7.39
N ILE A 19 10.10 -12.27 -7.71
CA ILE A 19 10.85 -11.00 -7.83
C ILE A 19 11.01 -10.25 -6.52
N GLY A 20 10.20 -10.56 -5.49
CA GLY A 20 10.18 -9.86 -4.20
C GLY A 20 9.02 -8.87 -4.09
N ALA A 21 8.48 -8.69 -2.89
CA ALA A 21 7.27 -7.91 -2.66
C ALA A 21 7.43 -6.42 -3.00
N LEU A 22 8.48 -5.76 -2.51
CA LEU A 22 8.74 -4.35 -2.80
C LEU A 22 9.03 -4.09 -4.28
N PRO A 23 9.88 -4.89 -4.97
CA PRO A 23 10.03 -4.82 -6.43
C PRO A 23 8.70 -4.97 -7.17
N ALA A 24 7.89 -5.98 -6.83
CA ALA A 24 6.58 -6.19 -7.43
C ALA A 24 5.66 -4.97 -7.25
N PHE A 25 5.68 -4.35 -6.07
CA PHE A 25 4.87 -3.16 -5.79
C PHE A 25 5.33 -1.94 -6.58
N ALA A 26 6.65 -1.78 -6.77
CA ALA A 26 7.17 -0.75 -7.66
C ALA A 26 6.72 -0.96 -9.12
N PHE A 27 6.66 -2.21 -9.59
CA PHE A 27 6.09 -2.54 -10.91
C PHE A 27 4.61 -2.17 -11.03
N VAL A 28 3.81 -2.37 -9.98
CA VAL A 28 2.41 -1.89 -9.95
C VAL A 28 2.37 -0.37 -10.17
N GLY A 29 3.27 0.38 -9.54
CA GLY A 29 3.40 1.82 -9.76
C GLY A 29 3.65 2.18 -11.22
N ILE A 30 4.61 1.49 -11.86
CA ILE A 30 4.98 1.75 -13.27
C ILE A 30 3.80 1.46 -14.19
N LEU A 31 3.14 0.31 -14.01
CA LEU A 31 1.95 -0.06 -14.77
C LEU A 31 0.81 0.94 -14.56
N THR A 32 0.64 1.45 -13.34
CA THR A 32 -0.36 2.48 -13.05
C THR A 32 -0.08 3.77 -13.84
N MET A 33 1.17 4.24 -13.87
CA MET A 33 1.53 5.44 -14.64
C MET A 33 1.30 5.26 -16.13
N LEU A 34 1.60 4.09 -16.69
CA LEU A 34 1.31 3.76 -18.09
C LEU A 34 -0.20 3.81 -18.38
N GLY A 35 -1.01 3.18 -17.52
CA GLY A 35 -2.47 3.20 -17.64
C GLY A 35 -3.04 4.62 -17.60
N VAL A 36 -2.55 5.45 -16.68
CA VAL A 36 -2.94 6.87 -16.61
C VAL A 36 -2.50 7.63 -17.85
N GLY A 37 -1.29 7.40 -18.35
CA GLY A 37 -0.80 8.03 -19.58
C GLY A 37 -1.70 7.74 -20.78
N ILE A 38 -2.14 6.49 -20.93
CA ILE A 38 -3.11 6.10 -21.97
C ILE A 38 -4.46 6.80 -21.76
N GLN A 39 -4.98 6.78 -20.52
CA GLN A 39 -6.26 7.38 -20.18
C GLN A 39 -6.29 8.90 -20.44
N LEU A 40 -5.23 9.62 -20.08
CA LEU A 40 -5.12 11.07 -20.28
C LEU A 40 -4.87 11.45 -21.75
N ALA A 41 -4.16 10.62 -22.51
CA ALA A 41 -3.85 10.90 -23.92
C ALA A 41 -5.03 10.62 -24.87
N VAL A 42 -5.93 9.70 -24.51
CA VAL A 42 -7.03 9.25 -25.37
C VAL A 42 -8.38 9.74 -24.86
N ALA A 43 -8.86 9.20 -23.73
CA ALA A 43 -10.07 9.60 -23.04
C ALA A 43 -10.18 8.92 -21.65
N PRO A 44 -10.94 9.47 -20.68
CA PRO A 44 -11.12 8.87 -19.36
C PRO A 44 -11.61 7.41 -19.35
N ALA A 45 -12.35 6.96 -20.37
CA ALA A 45 -12.84 5.58 -20.47
C ALA A 45 -12.05 4.71 -21.47
N ALA A 46 -10.89 5.17 -21.93
CA ALA A 46 -10.21 4.61 -23.10
C ALA A 46 -9.49 3.28 -22.88
N THR A 47 -9.40 2.76 -21.65
CA THR A 47 -8.57 1.59 -21.38
C THR A 47 -9.06 0.71 -20.23
N ASP A 48 -8.92 -0.59 -20.43
CA ASP A 48 -9.05 -1.65 -19.43
C ASP A 48 -7.69 -2.04 -18.82
N PHE A 49 -6.61 -1.33 -19.16
CA PHE A 49 -5.22 -1.62 -18.74
C PHE A 49 -5.07 -1.72 -17.22
N PHE A 50 -5.88 -0.98 -16.45
CA PHE A 50 -5.89 -1.05 -14.98
C PHE A 50 -6.29 -2.42 -14.42
N GLY A 51 -6.89 -3.29 -15.22
CA GLY A 51 -7.10 -4.70 -14.89
C GLY A 51 -5.80 -5.47 -14.58
N ILE A 52 -4.63 -4.95 -14.98
CA ILE A 52 -3.32 -5.48 -14.61
C ILE A 52 -2.89 -4.98 -13.23
N PRO A 53 -2.56 -3.68 -13.01
CA PRO A 53 -2.07 -3.18 -11.71
C PRO A 53 -3.13 -3.11 -10.59
N PHE A 54 -4.41 -3.31 -10.88
CA PHE A 54 -5.47 -3.34 -9.86
C PHE A 54 -6.41 -4.54 -10.00
N GLY A 55 -6.10 -5.48 -10.90
CA GLY A 55 -6.75 -6.78 -10.95
C GLY A 55 -5.72 -7.87 -10.70
N VAL A 56 -5.25 -8.50 -11.78
CA VAL A 56 -4.48 -9.76 -11.69
C VAL A 56 -3.09 -9.63 -11.10
N PHE A 57 -2.49 -8.42 -11.12
CA PHE A 57 -1.17 -8.13 -10.57
C PHE A 57 -1.20 -6.92 -9.64
N GLY A 58 -2.32 -6.62 -9.00
CA GLY A 58 -2.40 -5.52 -8.05
C GLY A 58 -1.77 -5.81 -6.68
N PRO A 59 -1.64 -4.80 -5.80
CA PRO A 59 -0.96 -4.95 -4.51
C PRO A 59 -1.59 -6.03 -3.64
N HIS A 60 -2.91 -6.19 -3.73
CA HIS A 60 -3.68 -7.17 -2.98
C HIS A 60 -3.45 -8.62 -3.43
N VAL A 61 -2.82 -8.85 -4.59
CA VAL A 61 -2.50 -10.17 -5.14
C VAL A 61 -0.99 -10.29 -5.37
N GLY A 62 -0.55 -10.60 -6.60
CA GLY A 62 0.85 -10.75 -6.99
C GLY A 62 1.68 -9.48 -6.91
N GLY A 63 1.07 -8.30 -6.96
CA GLY A 63 1.79 -7.03 -6.95
C GLY A 63 2.42 -6.67 -5.61
N PHE A 64 2.07 -7.32 -4.50
CA PHE A 64 2.72 -7.08 -3.20
C PHE A 64 2.42 -8.15 -2.15
N ALA A 65 1.14 -8.36 -1.81
CA ALA A 65 0.69 -9.20 -0.68
C ALA A 65 1.20 -10.64 -0.76
N SER A 66 1.29 -11.19 -1.98
CA SER A 66 1.82 -12.53 -2.23
C SER A 66 3.29 -12.67 -1.81
N GLY A 67 4.12 -11.68 -2.16
CA GLY A 67 5.52 -11.66 -1.77
C GLY A 67 5.71 -11.45 -0.26
N VAL A 68 4.85 -10.64 0.37
CA VAL A 68 4.85 -10.43 1.83
C VAL A 68 4.61 -11.75 2.56
N ALA A 69 3.60 -12.50 2.13
CA ALA A 69 3.29 -13.80 2.71
C ALA A 69 4.39 -14.84 2.45
N ALA A 70 4.96 -14.85 1.24
CA ALA A 70 6.09 -15.71 0.89
C ALA A 70 7.32 -15.41 1.77
N ALA A 71 7.62 -14.14 2.04
CA ALA A 71 8.71 -13.75 2.93
C ALA A 71 8.46 -14.20 4.38
N ALA A 72 7.23 -14.04 4.89
CA ALA A 72 6.84 -14.54 6.21
C ALA A 72 7.02 -16.07 6.32
N TYR A 73 6.55 -16.82 5.31
CA TYR A 73 6.76 -18.27 5.25
C TYR A 73 8.23 -18.64 5.19
N ALA A 74 9.00 -18.03 4.28
CA ALA A 74 10.43 -18.30 4.13
C ALA A 74 11.19 -18.07 5.44
N ALA A 75 10.88 -17.00 6.17
CA ALA A 75 11.47 -16.73 7.47
C ALA A 75 11.08 -17.79 8.52
N SER A 76 9.80 -18.21 8.56
CA SER A 76 9.36 -19.30 9.45
C SER A 76 10.05 -20.65 9.18
N LYS A 77 10.65 -20.81 7.99
CA LYS A 77 11.43 -21.98 7.59
C LYS A 77 12.95 -21.77 7.66
N GLY A 78 13.41 -20.63 8.21
CA GLY A 78 14.83 -20.30 8.30
C GLY A 78 15.49 -20.04 6.95
N LYS A 79 14.72 -19.73 5.91
CA LYS A 79 15.20 -19.40 4.55
C LYS A 79 15.44 -17.89 4.36
N LEU A 80 14.91 -17.08 5.27
CA LEU A 80 15.17 -15.65 5.41
C LEU A 80 15.37 -15.34 6.89
N ASP A 81 16.21 -14.34 7.18
CA ASP A 81 16.47 -13.91 8.57
C ASP A 81 15.23 -13.31 9.25
N THR A 82 14.34 -12.70 8.46
CA THR A 82 13.13 -12.06 8.96
C THR A 82 12.02 -12.04 7.93
N GLY A 83 10.77 -12.23 8.37
CA GLY A 83 9.58 -12.13 7.54
C GLY A 83 9.21 -10.68 7.21
N ARG A 84 9.96 -9.71 7.73
CA ARG A 84 9.90 -8.30 7.36
C ARG A 84 10.65 -7.99 6.07
N ASN A 85 11.49 -8.90 5.58
CA ASN A 85 12.28 -8.68 4.39
C ASN A 85 11.41 -8.81 3.13
N ILE A 86 10.89 -7.67 2.68
CA ILE A 86 10.07 -7.56 1.48
C ILE A 86 10.87 -7.29 0.20
N VAL A 87 12.20 -7.17 0.29
CA VAL A 87 13.07 -6.80 -0.84
C VAL A 87 13.66 -8.03 -1.52
N THR A 88 14.04 -9.05 -0.75
CA THR A 88 14.69 -10.25 -1.29
C THR A 88 13.79 -10.97 -2.30
N ALA A 89 14.34 -11.18 -3.50
CA ALA A 89 13.71 -11.95 -4.56
C ALA A 89 13.62 -13.43 -4.16
N GLY A 90 12.40 -13.96 -3.99
CA GLY A 90 12.16 -15.34 -3.56
C GLY A 90 12.72 -16.38 -4.53
N MET A 91 12.90 -16.04 -5.81
CA MET A 91 13.54 -16.92 -6.80
C MET A 91 14.98 -17.28 -6.38
N GLY A 92 15.70 -16.33 -5.79
CA GLY A 92 17.09 -16.52 -5.35
C GLY A 92 17.24 -17.49 -4.19
N LEU A 93 16.15 -17.83 -3.48
CA LEU A 93 16.16 -18.82 -2.41
C LEU A 93 16.23 -20.26 -2.93
N ASN A 94 16.09 -20.47 -4.25
CA ASN A 94 16.04 -21.80 -4.89
C ASN A 94 15.03 -22.74 -4.20
N SER A 95 13.85 -22.20 -3.87
CA SER A 95 12.89 -22.83 -2.98
C SER A 95 11.47 -22.75 -3.54
N PRO A 96 11.01 -23.75 -4.32
CA PRO A 96 9.71 -23.71 -4.99
C PRO A 96 8.52 -23.55 -4.05
N ASP A 97 8.59 -24.08 -2.84
CA ASP A 97 7.55 -23.94 -1.81
C ASP A 97 7.32 -22.48 -1.39
N VAL A 98 8.35 -21.63 -1.37
CA VAL A 98 8.20 -20.19 -1.12
C VAL A 98 7.38 -19.52 -2.23
N LEU A 99 7.64 -19.91 -3.48
CA LEU A 99 6.88 -19.40 -4.63
C LEU A 99 5.44 -19.90 -4.62
N LEU A 100 5.21 -21.17 -4.25
CA LEU A 100 3.87 -21.75 -4.10
C LEU A 100 3.05 -21.02 -3.02
N VAL A 101 3.68 -20.62 -1.91
CA VAL A 101 3.02 -19.77 -0.90
C VAL A 101 2.63 -18.43 -1.49
N GLY A 102 3.51 -17.81 -2.30
CA GLY A 102 3.18 -16.61 -3.06
C GLY A 102 1.94 -16.81 -3.93
N GLY A 103 1.89 -17.90 -4.71
CA GLY A 103 0.73 -18.23 -5.53
C GLY A 103 -0.55 -18.42 -4.72
N ALA A 104 -0.48 -19.16 -3.62
CA ALA A 104 -1.62 -19.36 -2.72
C ALA A 104 -2.14 -18.03 -2.17
N PHE A 105 -1.25 -17.11 -1.79
CA PHE A 105 -1.64 -15.78 -1.32
C PHE A 105 -2.12 -14.84 -2.43
N GLY A 106 -1.74 -15.09 -3.68
CA GLY A 106 -2.40 -14.49 -4.84
C GLY A 106 -3.88 -14.85 -4.89
N ILE A 107 -4.22 -16.13 -4.68
CA ILE A 107 -5.61 -16.59 -4.59
C ILE A 107 -6.32 -15.97 -3.38
N VAL A 108 -5.71 -16.03 -2.18
CA VAL A 108 -6.28 -15.45 -0.95
C VAL A 108 -6.60 -13.98 -1.15
N GLY A 109 -5.66 -13.22 -1.71
CA GLY A 109 -5.83 -11.82 -2.06
C GLY A 109 -7.02 -11.58 -2.98
N TYR A 110 -7.15 -12.35 -4.05
CA TYR A 110 -8.26 -12.22 -4.99
C TYR A 110 -9.62 -12.52 -4.33
N VAL A 111 -9.69 -13.54 -3.47
CA VAL A 111 -10.91 -13.90 -2.73
C VAL A 111 -11.28 -12.84 -1.70
N VAL A 112 -10.32 -12.36 -0.90
CA VAL A 112 -10.57 -11.31 0.09
C VAL A 112 -11.03 -10.03 -0.60
N PHE A 113 -10.37 -9.62 -1.68
CA PHE A 113 -10.80 -8.46 -2.46
C PHE A 113 -12.25 -8.62 -2.94
N TRP A 114 -12.59 -9.78 -3.52
CA TRP A 114 -13.96 -10.07 -3.96
C TRP A 114 -14.97 -10.01 -2.80
N LEU A 115 -14.65 -10.53 -1.62
CA LEU A 115 -15.52 -10.41 -0.45
C LEU A 115 -15.72 -8.95 -0.03
N LEU A 116 -14.66 -8.13 -0.06
CA LEU A 116 -14.76 -6.71 0.28
C LEU A 116 -15.59 -5.91 -0.72
N THR A 117 -15.67 -6.34 -1.99
CA THR A 117 -16.58 -5.73 -2.98
C THR A 117 -18.07 -5.96 -2.66
N MET A 118 -18.40 -6.86 -1.74
CA MET A 118 -19.78 -7.08 -1.28
C MET A 118 -20.23 -6.03 -0.26
N VAL A 119 -19.29 -5.32 0.37
CA VAL A 119 -19.61 -4.24 1.31
C VAL A 119 -20.09 -3.03 0.50
N PRO A 120 -21.28 -2.48 0.79
CA PRO A 120 -21.80 -1.34 0.05
C PRO A 120 -20.87 -0.12 0.11
N ASN A 121 -20.69 0.52 -1.04
CA ASN A 121 -20.02 1.80 -1.16
C ASN A 121 -20.86 2.93 -0.54
N PHE A 122 -20.23 4.05 -0.17
CA PHE A 122 -20.96 5.23 0.31
C PHE A 122 -21.92 5.78 -0.74
N SER A 123 -21.52 5.74 -2.01
CA SER A 123 -22.40 6.02 -3.16
C SER A 123 -21.97 5.18 -4.38
N PRO A 124 -22.75 5.14 -5.47
CA PRO A 124 -22.36 4.43 -6.69
C PRO A 124 -20.99 4.83 -7.27
N THR A 125 -20.50 6.03 -6.95
CA THR A 125 -19.24 6.58 -7.44
C THR A 125 -18.19 6.77 -6.35
N LEU A 126 -18.49 6.42 -5.09
CA LEU A 126 -17.61 6.70 -3.95
C LEU A 126 -17.46 5.45 -3.08
N ALA A 127 -16.31 4.78 -3.26
CA ALA A 127 -15.98 3.58 -2.49
C ALA A 127 -15.90 3.86 -0.99
N TRP A 128 -16.28 2.89 -0.16
CA TRP A 128 -16.22 3.02 1.30
C TRP A 128 -14.79 3.03 1.84
N THR A 129 -13.83 2.45 1.11
CA THR A 129 -12.39 2.46 1.40
C THR A 129 -11.58 2.13 0.14
N ASP A 130 -10.26 2.08 0.27
CA ASP A 130 -9.36 1.47 -0.71
C ASP A 130 -9.35 -0.06 -0.55
N LEU A 131 -10.05 -0.76 -1.45
CA LEU A 131 -10.19 -2.22 -1.40
C LEU A 131 -8.86 -2.97 -1.57
N PRO A 132 -7.92 -2.56 -2.47
CA PRO A 132 -6.61 -3.19 -2.56
C PRO A 132 -5.83 -3.10 -1.24
N GLY A 133 -5.73 -1.92 -0.64
CA GLY A 133 -5.04 -1.67 0.63
C GLY A 133 -5.65 -2.47 1.77
N MET A 134 -6.98 -2.46 1.90
CA MET A 134 -7.68 -3.27 2.92
C MET A 134 -7.39 -4.76 2.76
N THR A 135 -7.34 -5.25 1.51
CA THR A 135 -7.00 -6.65 1.23
C THR A 135 -5.56 -6.97 1.62
N VAL A 136 -4.60 -6.09 1.32
CA VAL A 136 -3.19 -6.23 1.74
C VAL A 136 -3.10 -6.37 3.26
N VAL A 137 -3.82 -5.51 4.00
CA VAL A 137 -3.85 -5.54 5.46
C VAL A 137 -4.36 -6.88 6.00
N ILE A 138 -5.52 -7.33 5.50
CA ILE A 138 -6.11 -8.62 5.91
C ILE A 138 -5.15 -9.78 5.58
N SER A 139 -4.59 -9.77 4.37
CA SER A 139 -3.61 -10.77 3.93
C SER A 139 -2.37 -10.79 4.82
N ALA A 140 -1.84 -9.63 5.21
CA ALA A 140 -0.69 -9.53 6.10
C ALA A 140 -0.99 -10.05 7.51
N PHE A 141 -2.20 -9.81 8.05
CA PHE A 141 -2.63 -10.40 9.31
C PHE A 141 -2.75 -11.92 9.22
N ILE A 142 -3.32 -12.45 8.13
CA ILE A 142 -3.36 -13.91 7.91
C ILE A 142 -1.93 -14.47 7.93
N ALA A 143 -1.00 -13.88 7.18
CA ALA A 143 0.40 -14.32 7.17
C ALA A 143 1.07 -14.21 8.55
N ARG A 144 0.83 -13.12 9.31
CA ARG A 144 1.29 -12.93 10.69
C ARG A 144 0.83 -14.06 11.60
N PHE A 145 -0.45 -14.43 11.56
CA PHE A 145 -0.99 -15.43 12.47
C PHE A 145 -0.64 -16.87 12.08
N ILE A 146 -0.32 -17.12 10.81
CA ILE A 146 0.12 -18.46 10.36
C ILE A 146 1.62 -18.66 10.62
N TRP A 147 2.47 -17.65 10.35
CA TRP A 147 3.93 -17.81 10.33
C TRP A 147 4.70 -16.92 11.30
N GLY A 148 4.07 -15.88 11.85
CA GLY A 148 4.66 -15.05 12.89
C GLY A 148 4.56 -15.71 14.26
N THR A 149 5.43 -15.26 15.16
CA THR A 149 5.56 -15.70 16.56
C THR A 149 5.39 -14.53 17.53
N CYS A 150 5.43 -13.28 17.06
CA CYS A 150 5.34 -12.08 17.89
C CYS A 150 3.89 -11.71 18.31
N GLY A 151 2.87 -12.45 17.87
CA GLY A 151 1.47 -12.07 18.02
C GLY A 151 1.08 -10.86 17.17
N LEU A 152 0.07 -10.09 17.60
CA LEU A 152 -0.48 -8.98 16.80
C LEU A 152 0.51 -7.81 16.61
N CYS A 153 1.10 -7.35 17.71
CA CYS A 153 1.90 -6.12 17.74
C CYS A 153 3.38 -6.35 18.09
N GLY A 154 3.77 -7.55 18.49
CA GLY A 154 5.09 -7.80 19.06
C GLY A 154 5.30 -7.21 20.45
N LYS A 155 6.56 -7.15 20.87
CA LYS A 155 6.96 -6.60 22.18
C LYS A 155 8.17 -5.70 22.03
N ALA A 156 8.15 -4.58 22.72
CA ALA A 156 9.31 -3.71 22.82
C ALA A 156 10.42 -4.34 23.67
N GLU A 157 11.65 -3.93 23.41
CA GLU A 157 12.81 -4.28 24.22
C GLU A 157 12.60 -3.90 25.70
N PRO A 158 13.12 -4.69 26.67
CA PRO A 158 12.98 -4.38 28.09
C PRO A 158 13.43 -2.94 28.44
N GLY A 159 12.58 -2.21 29.16
CA GLY A 159 12.86 -0.83 29.58
C GLY A 159 12.58 0.24 28.52
N ARG A 160 12.16 -0.13 27.30
CA ARG A 160 11.80 0.82 26.23
C ARG A 160 10.29 0.94 26.08
N LYS A 161 9.81 2.17 25.82
CA LYS A 161 8.41 2.40 25.51
C LYS A 161 8.06 1.84 24.14
N PHE A 162 6.86 1.29 24.02
CA PHE A 162 6.40 0.63 22.80
C PHE A 162 6.44 1.52 21.54
N PHE A 163 5.99 2.77 21.64
CA PHE A 163 6.00 3.72 20.52
C PHE A 163 7.32 4.47 20.31
N GLU A 164 8.40 4.08 20.98
CA GLU A 164 9.73 4.66 20.80
C GLU A 164 10.71 3.56 20.34
N PRO A 165 10.57 3.02 19.12
CA PRO A 165 11.45 1.96 18.62
C PRO A 165 12.90 2.43 18.46
N THR A 166 13.84 1.49 18.52
CA THR A 166 15.26 1.71 18.22
C THR A 166 15.47 1.90 16.72
N ASP A 167 16.62 2.46 16.31
CA ASP A 167 16.94 2.55 14.88
C ASP A 167 17.10 1.16 14.24
N ALA A 168 17.41 0.12 15.02
CA ALA A 168 17.45 -1.26 14.54
C ALA A 168 16.06 -1.83 14.20
N THR A 169 14.99 -1.33 14.83
CA THR A 169 13.63 -1.88 14.69
C THR A 169 12.71 -1.02 13.84
N LYS A 170 13.00 0.29 13.70
CA LYS A 170 12.27 1.19 12.81
C LYS A 170 12.18 0.65 11.39
N TRP A 171 11.03 0.88 10.76
CA TRP A 171 10.81 0.50 9.37
C TRP A 171 11.61 1.36 8.38
N LEU A 172 11.63 2.68 8.59
CA LEU A 172 12.35 3.66 7.76
C LEU A 172 13.10 4.64 8.66
N VAL A 173 14.30 4.27 9.11
CA VAL A 173 15.11 5.09 10.04
C VAL A 173 15.27 6.53 9.54
N PHE A 174 15.44 6.71 8.22
CA PHE A 174 15.62 7.99 7.54
C PHE A 174 14.31 8.81 7.36
N GLN A 175 13.13 8.22 7.62
CA GLN A 175 11.81 8.85 7.48
C GLN A 175 10.91 8.68 8.72
N SER A 176 11.47 8.37 9.90
CA SER A 176 10.68 8.17 11.14
C SER A 176 10.66 9.39 12.08
N GLY A 177 11.51 10.38 11.82
CA GLY A 177 11.63 11.58 12.66
C GLY A 177 10.51 12.59 12.39
N VAL A 178 10.06 13.30 13.42
CA VAL A 178 8.96 14.29 13.32
C VAL A 178 9.20 15.31 12.21
N GLY A 179 10.41 15.88 12.14
CA GLY A 179 10.75 16.84 11.08
C GLY A 179 10.66 16.25 9.67
N GLN A 180 11.13 15.01 9.49
CA GLN A 180 11.04 14.31 8.19
C GLN A 180 9.58 14.01 7.82
N LEU A 181 8.77 13.52 8.78
CA LEU A 181 7.35 13.24 8.57
C LEU A 181 6.57 14.50 8.19
N VAL A 182 6.83 15.63 8.86
CA VAL A 182 6.20 16.91 8.54
C VAL A 182 6.56 17.35 7.12
N MET A 183 7.86 17.37 6.79
CA MET A 183 8.32 17.84 5.49
C MET A 183 7.83 16.96 4.34
N ILE A 184 7.95 15.64 4.46
CA ILE A 184 7.52 14.71 3.40
C ILE A 184 6.00 14.61 3.33
N GLY A 185 5.30 14.74 4.46
CA GLY A 185 3.84 14.74 4.54
C GLY A 185 3.25 15.94 3.83
N ILE A 186 3.75 17.15 4.10
CA ILE A 186 3.31 18.37 3.41
C ILE A 186 3.72 18.34 1.94
N GLY A 187 4.99 18.03 1.63
CA GLY A 187 5.48 18.04 0.24
C GLY A 187 4.77 17.01 -0.64
N GLY A 188 4.64 15.77 -0.15
CA GLY A 188 3.86 14.72 -0.82
C GLY A 188 2.37 15.05 -0.90
N GLY A 189 1.81 15.65 0.15
CA GLY A 189 0.43 16.10 0.18
C GLY A 189 0.12 17.15 -0.87
N LEU A 190 0.99 18.15 -1.03
CA LEU A 190 0.88 19.17 -2.07
C LEU A 190 1.01 18.58 -3.47
N LEU A 191 2.04 17.75 -3.72
CA LEU A 191 2.22 17.15 -5.04
C LEU A 191 1.05 16.22 -5.43
N GLY A 192 0.64 15.33 -4.52
CA GLY A 192 -0.51 14.45 -4.73
C GLY A 192 -1.81 15.24 -4.88
N GLY A 193 -2.04 16.20 -4.00
CA GLY A 193 -3.19 17.10 -4.04
C GLY A 193 -3.33 17.84 -5.36
N TRP A 194 -2.23 18.40 -5.87
CA TRP A 194 -2.21 19.07 -7.17
C TRP A 194 -2.59 18.13 -8.32
N LEU A 195 -2.09 16.89 -8.32
CA LEU A 195 -2.49 15.89 -9.31
C LEU A 195 -3.99 15.59 -9.23
N GLY A 196 -4.54 15.41 -8.02
CA GLY A 196 -5.97 15.19 -7.81
C GLY A 196 -6.83 16.37 -8.26
N LEU A 197 -6.43 17.60 -7.95
CA LEU A 197 -7.10 18.82 -8.41
C LEU A 197 -7.08 18.96 -9.94
N THR A 198 -5.95 18.63 -10.56
CA THR A 198 -5.75 18.85 -12.00
C THR A 198 -6.45 17.79 -12.84
N TYR A 199 -6.40 16.52 -12.40
CA TYR A 199 -6.81 15.38 -13.23
C TYR A 199 -7.90 14.51 -12.60
N GLY A 200 -8.43 14.85 -11.42
CA GLY A 200 -9.43 14.04 -10.73
C GLY A 200 -8.92 12.64 -10.38
N THR A 201 -9.74 11.61 -10.63
CA THR A 201 -9.39 10.20 -10.36
C THR A 201 -8.11 9.74 -11.08
N PRO A 202 -7.89 10.03 -12.39
CA PRO A 202 -6.59 9.79 -13.03
C PRO A 202 -5.41 10.41 -12.27
N GLY A 203 -5.60 11.59 -11.68
CA GLY A 203 -4.60 12.27 -10.85
C GLY A 203 -4.25 11.52 -9.58
N ALA A 204 -5.27 10.95 -8.90
CA ALA A 204 -5.06 10.10 -7.73
C ALA A 204 -4.27 8.81 -8.08
N LEU A 205 -4.60 8.18 -9.20
CA LEU A 205 -3.85 7.02 -9.70
C LEU A 205 -2.42 7.40 -10.09
N LEU A 206 -2.21 8.57 -10.69
CA LEU A 206 -0.87 9.07 -11.03
C LEU A 206 -0.03 9.35 -9.78
N ALA A 207 -0.64 9.95 -8.75
CA ALA A 207 0.00 10.22 -7.47
C ALA A 207 0.45 8.92 -6.79
N PHE A 208 -0.40 7.89 -6.80
CA PHE A 208 -0.03 6.54 -6.38
C PHE A 208 1.10 5.96 -7.24
N GLY A 209 0.95 6.01 -8.56
CA GLY A 209 1.89 5.43 -9.52
C GLY A 209 3.30 5.98 -9.39
N ILE A 210 3.45 7.31 -9.30
CA ILE A 210 4.75 7.97 -9.11
C ILE A 210 5.39 7.53 -7.78
N ALA A 211 4.60 7.56 -6.69
CA ALA A 211 5.08 7.25 -5.35
C ALA A 211 5.38 5.76 -5.12
N ALA A 212 4.67 4.87 -5.80
CA ALA A 212 4.94 3.43 -5.75
C ALA A 212 6.16 3.08 -6.62
N SER A 213 6.28 3.66 -7.81
CA SER A 213 7.41 3.41 -8.72
C SER A 213 8.75 3.84 -8.14
N SER A 214 8.77 4.95 -7.36
CA SER A 214 9.99 5.42 -6.71
C SER A 214 10.59 4.41 -5.72
N LEU A 215 9.81 3.42 -5.25
CA LEU A 215 10.30 2.36 -4.37
C LEU A 215 11.23 1.37 -5.07
N LEU A 216 11.36 1.45 -6.39
CA LEU A 216 12.45 0.79 -7.10
C LEU A 216 13.82 1.30 -6.61
N PHE A 217 13.95 2.59 -6.27
CA PHE A 217 15.17 3.13 -5.68
C PHE A 217 15.49 2.49 -4.33
N LEU A 218 14.47 2.32 -3.49
CA LEU A 218 14.63 1.64 -2.19
C LEU A 218 15.01 0.16 -2.36
N THR A 219 14.47 -0.50 -3.38
CA THR A 219 14.83 -1.88 -3.75
C THR A 219 16.32 -2.02 -4.07
N VAL A 220 16.92 -1.03 -4.74
CA VAL A 220 18.36 -1.03 -5.10
C VAL A 220 19.24 -0.36 -4.04
N GLY A 221 18.72 -0.12 -2.83
CA GLY A 221 19.47 0.38 -1.69
C GLY A 221 19.61 1.90 -1.59
N VAL A 222 18.94 2.67 -2.45
CA VAL A 222 18.92 4.14 -2.36
C VAL A 222 17.82 4.57 -1.39
N LEU A 223 18.21 5.22 -0.29
CA LEU A 223 17.29 5.71 0.76
C LEU A 223 16.34 6.76 0.17
N THR A 224 15.14 6.33 -0.18
CA THR A 224 14.11 7.13 -0.87
C THR A 224 12.84 7.10 -0.03
N PRO A 225 12.10 8.22 0.06
CA PRO A 225 10.92 8.26 0.90
C PRO A 225 9.81 7.35 0.37
N VAL A 226 9.08 6.72 1.30
CA VAL A 226 7.86 5.96 1.04
C VAL A 226 6.67 6.91 1.18
N THR A 227 6.04 7.26 0.06
CA THR A 227 5.03 8.34 0.02
C THR A 227 3.70 7.97 -0.60
N HIS A 228 3.48 6.74 -1.08
CA HIS A 228 2.23 6.40 -1.77
C HIS A 228 1.00 6.49 -0.85
N HIS A 229 1.15 6.19 0.44
CA HIS A 229 0.10 6.40 1.45
C HIS A 229 -0.11 7.87 1.84
N ILE A 230 0.78 8.78 1.41
CA ILE A 230 0.67 10.23 1.59
C ILE A 230 0.01 10.83 0.34
N MET A 231 0.60 10.55 -0.82
CA MET A 231 0.23 11.15 -2.10
C MET A 231 -1.14 10.70 -2.61
N LEU A 232 -1.48 9.41 -2.49
CA LEU A 232 -2.78 8.91 -2.95
C LEU A 232 -3.95 9.50 -2.14
N PRO A 233 -3.99 9.40 -0.80
CA PRO A 233 -5.08 10.00 -0.04
C PRO A 233 -5.14 11.53 -0.16
N ALA A 234 -4.00 12.20 -0.27
CA ALA A 234 -3.96 13.64 -0.52
C ALA A 234 -4.56 14.01 -1.89
N ALA A 235 -4.30 13.22 -2.93
CA ALA A 235 -4.91 13.41 -4.24
C ALA A 235 -6.44 13.19 -4.21
N ILE A 236 -6.91 12.19 -3.46
CA ILE A 236 -8.34 11.95 -3.22
C ILE A 236 -8.99 13.18 -2.54
N VAL A 237 -8.33 13.72 -1.51
CA VAL A 237 -8.80 14.93 -0.83
C VAL A 237 -8.75 16.15 -1.75
N GLY A 238 -7.70 16.32 -2.53
CA GLY A 238 -7.60 17.40 -3.53
C GLY A 238 -8.77 17.34 -4.52
N ALA A 239 -9.02 16.18 -5.12
CA ALA A 239 -10.11 15.97 -6.07
C ALA A 239 -11.51 16.17 -5.47
N SER A 240 -11.72 15.77 -4.21
CA SER A 240 -13.04 15.83 -3.56
C SER A 240 -13.34 17.17 -2.88
N SER A 241 -12.31 17.88 -2.40
CA SER A 241 -12.47 19.14 -1.67
C SER A 241 -12.25 20.38 -2.54
N GLY A 242 -11.48 20.27 -3.62
CA GLY A 242 -11.08 21.43 -4.43
C GLY A 242 -10.01 22.32 -3.76
N SER A 243 -9.40 21.90 -2.64
CA SER A 243 -8.43 22.71 -1.87
C SER A 243 -7.06 22.04 -1.80
N ILE A 244 -6.00 22.80 -2.13
CA ILE A 244 -4.63 22.30 -2.03
C ILE A 244 -4.16 22.30 -0.56
N ILE A 245 -4.66 23.23 0.26
CA ILE A 245 -4.46 23.20 1.73
C ILE A 245 -5.03 21.92 2.36
N TRP A 246 -6.28 21.53 2.04
CA TRP A 246 -6.84 20.29 2.57
C TRP A 246 -6.03 19.05 2.16
N ALA A 247 -5.52 19.03 0.92
CA ALA A 247 -4.64 17.97 0.46
C ALA A 247 -3.29 17.95 1.21
N ALA A 248 -2.70 19.11 1.51
CA ALA A 248 -1.49 19.20 2.33
C ALA A 248 -1.71 18.67 3.75
N ILE A 249 -2.83 19.04 4.38
CA ILE A 249 -3.24 18.52 5.69
C ILE A 249 -3.44 17.01 5.63
N ALA A 250 -4.13 16.51 4.60
CA ALA A 250 -4.34 15.08 4.41
C ALA A 250 -3.01 14.32 4.28
N GLY A 251 -2.07 14.83 3.49
CA GLY A 251 -0.74 14.25 3.35
C GLY A 251 0.05 14.24 4.67
N LEU A 252 0.02 15.36 5.42
CA LEU A 252 0.63 15.45 6.74
C LEU A 252 0.05 14.41 7.71
N VAL A 253 -1.27 14.31 7.81
CA VAL A 253 -1.95 13.34 8.67
C VAL A 253 -1.57 11.91 8.26
N CYS A 254 -1.59 11.61 6.95
CA CYS A 254 -1.23 10.28 6.46
C CYS A 254 0.22 9.90 6.79
N ALA A 255 1.17 10.84 6.75
CA ALA A 255 2.55 10.56 7.14
C ALA A 255 2.66 10.10 8.61
N PHE A 256 1.94 10.76 9.52
CA PHE A 256 1.90 10.37 10.93
C PHE A 256 1.12 9.08 11.18
N VAL A 257 0.02 8.85 10.45
CA VAL A 257 -0.74 7.60 10.54
C VAL A 257 0.08 6.42 10.03
N GLY A 258 0.88 6.61 8.98
CA GLY A 258 1.85 5.63 8.49
C GLY A 258 2.88 5.27 9.56
N GLU A 259 3.50 6.27 10.19
CA GLU A 259 4.45 6.03 11.28
C GLU A 259 3.77 5.36 12.50
N PHE A 260 2.53 5.73 12.81
CA PHE A 260 1.75 5.09 13.88
C PHE A 260 1.57 3.60 13.60
N PHE A 261 1.13 3.21 12.40
CA PHE A 261 0.97 1.80 12.04
C PHE A 261 2.31 1.06 11.97
N ALA A 262 3.39 1.73 11.56
CA ALA A 262 4.72 1.15 11.59
C ALA A 262 5.12 0.78 13.01
N ARG A 263 4.97 1.71 13.96
CA ARG A 263 5.26 1.45 15.37
C ARG A 263 4.33 0.42 15.99
N LEU A 264 3.06 0.40 15.57
CA LEU A 264 2.04 -0.49 16.11
C LEU A 264 2.24 -1.95 15.69
N PHE A 265 2.49 -2.20 14.41
CA PHE A 265 2.44 -3.55 13.84
C PHE A 265 3.75 -4.05 13.24
N LEU A 266 4.67 -3.16 12.83
CA LEU A 266 5.84 -3.55 12.06
C LEU A 266 7.14 -3.50 12.86
N CYS A 267 7.39 -2.42 13.62
CA CYS A 267 8.68 -2.20 14.28
C CYS A 267 9.06 -3.34 15.23
N HIS A 268 8.09 -3.84 16.00
CA HIS A 268 8.27 -4.94 16.96
C HIS A 268 7.81 -6.29 16.42
N GLY A 269 7.41 -6.35 15.14
CA GLY A 269 6.94 -7.55 14.48
C GLY A 269 8.08 -8.39 13.86
N ASP A 270 7.80 -9.67 13.61
CA ASP A 270 8.66 -10.61 12.87
C ASP A 270 8.26 -10.88 11.39
N THR A 271 7.01 -10.60 11.02
CA THR A 271 6.51 -10.51 9.63
C THR A 271 6.17 -9.07 9.22
N HIS A 272 5.90 -8.84 7.94
CA HIS A 272 5.55 -7.51 7.39
C HIS A 272 4.04 -7.24 7.42
N ILE A 273 3.56 -6.48 8.39
CA ILE A 273 2.25 -5.81 8.30
C ILE A 273 2.51 -4.40 7.78
N ASP A 274 1.97 -4.12 6.59
CA ASP A 274 2.36 -2.95 5.80
C ASP A 274 1.73 -1.64 6.33
N PRO A 275 2.53 -0.70 6.87
CA PRO A 275 2.00 0.55 7.41
C PRO A 275 1.34 1.45 6.34
N PRO A 276 1.89 1.58 5.12
CA PRO A 276 1.22 2.29 4.04
C PRO A 276 -0.15 1.71 3.68
N ALA A 277 -0.30 0.39 3.55
CA ALA A 277 -1.60 -0.23 3.26
C ALA A 277 -2.61 0.01 4.39
N CYS A 278 -2.19 -0.09 5.66
CA CYS A 278 -3.03 0.26 6.81
C CYS A 278 -3.52 1.72 6.73
N THR A 279 -2.61 2.62 6.37
CA THR A 279 -2.90 4.05 6.23
C THR A 279 -3.85 4.33 5.08
N ILE A 280 -3.62 3.75 3.90
CA ILE A 280 -4.48 3.92 2.74
C ILE A 280 -5.89 3.40 3.03
N ALA A 281 -6.00 2.20 3.62
CA ALA A 281 -7.31 1.63 3.98
C ALA A 281 -8.07 2.52 4.98
N LEU A 282 -7.41 2.95 6.06
CA LEU A 282 -8.07 3.79 7.07
C LEU A 282 -8.39 5.18 6.52
N MET A 283 -7.42 5.85 5.91
CA MET A 283 -7.55 7.26 5.52
C MET A 283 -8.46 7.44 4.30
N THR A 284 -8.48 6.51 3.35
CA THR A 284 -9.48 6.55 2.27
C THR A 284 -10.89 6.36 2.82
N LEU A 285 -11.08 5.50 3.83
CA LEU A 285 -12.39 5.38 4.52
C LEU A 285 -12.79 6.70 5.18
N VAL A 286 -11.88 7.32 5.93
CA VAL A 286 -12.14 8.60 6.58
C VAL A 286 -12.45 9.69 5.55
N PHE A 287 -11.62 9.88 4.53
CA PHE A 287 -11.78 10.97 3.56
C PHE A 287 -12.98 10.78 2.63
N ASN A 288 -13.26 9.55 2.19
CA ASN A 288 -14.48 9.28 1.43
C ASN A 288 -15.72 9.44 2.32
N GLY A 289 -15.64 9.07 3.60
CA GLY A 289 -16.71 9.34 4.56
C GLY A 289 -16.98 10.84 4.74
N LEU A 290 -15.93 11.65 4.91
CA LEU A 290 -16.05 13.12 4.99
C LEU A 290 -16.64 13.69 3.70
N THR A 291 -16.22 13.19 2.54
CA THR A 291 -16.78 13.57 1.23
C THR A 291 -18.28 13.25 1.16
N PHE A 292 -18.67 12.04 1.56
CA PHE A 292 -20.07 11.61 1.57
C PHE A 292 -20.94 12.47 2.49
N LEU A 293 -20.39 12.88 3.64
CA LEU A 293 -21.07 13.75 4.61
C LEU A 293 -21.08 15.24 4.24
N GLY A 294 -20.50 15.61 3.08
CA GLY A 294 -20.46 17.01 2.62
C GLY A 294 -19.50 17.91 3.40
N PHE A 295 -18.56 17.33 4.16
CA PHE A 295 -17.66 18.06 5.06
C PHE A 295 -16.90 19.20 4.38
N TRP A 296 -16.39 18.99 3.16
CA TRP A 296 -15.61 19.99 2.43
C TRP A 296 -16.40 21.27 2.13
N THR A 297 -17.72 21.15 1.97
CA THR A 297 -18.61 22.31 1.77
C THR A 297 -18.93 23.03 3.07
N LEU A 298 -18.91 22.32 4.20
CA LEU A 298 -19.13 22.86 5.54
C LEU A 298 -17.92 23.63 6.07
N ILE A 299 -16.71 23.16 5.73
CA ILE A 299 -15.44 23.82 6.10
C ILE A 299 -14.61 24.04 4.84
N PRO A 300 -15.00 25.03 4.00
CA PRO A 300 -14.24 25.34 2.80
C PRO A 300 -12.89 25.94 3.21
N LEU A 301 -11.82 25.40 2.63
CA LEU A 301 -10.53 26.06 2.64
C LEU A 301 -10.22 26.54 1.22
N PRO A 302 -9.56 27.70 1.08
CA PRO A 302 -9.16 28.20 -0.22
C PRO A 302 -8.09 27.28 -0.84
N VAL A 303 -7.60 27.70 -2.01
CA VAL A 303 -6.36 27.20 -2.64
C VAL A 303 -5.31 26.99 -1.55
#